data_AF-A0A7J8NGX7-F1
#
_entry.id   AF-A0A7J8NGX7-F1
#
_cell.length_a   1.000
_cell.length_b   1.000
_cell.length_c   1.000
_cell.angle_alpha   90.00
_cell.angle_beta   90.00
_cell.angle_gamma   90.00
#
_symmetry.space_group_name_H-M   'P 1'
#
loop_
_entity.id
_entity.type
_entity.pdbx_description
1 polymer ?
#
loop_
_entity_poly.entity_id
_entity_poly.type
_entity_poly.pdbx_seq_one_letter_code
_entity_poly.pdbx_strand_id
1 'polypeptide(L)'
;ECWSLKTLFPFSIAKDLQQLERLTIDNCGLEEIVSKNVEGSDEQEICFALNQLSFLMLWYLPYLTCFYPGKHRTTWPALKHLRMSWCGRIKIFGHEKSQIRHPLFLIEKVIPQLEEVSFSHDDIAMISDGRFVADLFCNVKFLRISCYFDVSA
;
A
#
# COMPACT_ATOMS: atom_id res chain seq x y z
N GLU A 1 14.23 -16.77 10.14
CA GLU A 1 12.75 -16.88 10.09
C GLU A 1 12.19 -15.61 9.48
N CYS A 2 11.00 -15.62 8.85
CA CYS A 2 10.43 -14.40 8.23
C CYS A 2 10.21 -13.27 9.25
N TRP A 3 10.02 -13.61 10.52
CA TRP A 3 9.85 -12.65 11.61
C TRP A 3 11.07 -11.75 11.87
N SER A 4 12.27 -12.19 11.48
CA SER A 4 13.48 -11.35 11.56
C SER A 4 13.70 -10.49 10.31
N LEU A 5 12.89 -10.66 9.25
CA LEU A 5 13.02 -9.91 8.01
C LEU A 5 12.41 -8.51 8.17
N LYS A 6 13.25 -7.47 8.11
CA LYS A 6 12.82 -6.07 8.30
C LYS A 6 12.47 -5.34 7.00
N THR A 7 13.15 -5.69 5.91
CA THR A 7 12.93 -5.16 4.56
C THR A 7 12.97 -6.29 3.54
N LEU A 8 12.20 -6.18 2.44
CA LEU A 8 12.13 -7.22 1.41
C LEU A 8 13.13 -6.96 0.27
N PHE A 9 13.15 -5.75 -0.28
CA PHE A 9 14.03 -5.40 -1.39
C PHE A 9 14.90 -4.18 -1.04
N PRO A 10 16.20 -4.21 -1.34
CA PRO A 10 16.93 -2.96 -1.47
C PRO A 10 16.37 -2.16 -2.66
N PHE A 11 16.42 -0.83 -2.55
CA PHE A 11 15.97 0.06 -3.61
C PHE A 11 16.58 -0.27 -4.98
N SER A 12 17.86 -0.64 -5.01
CA SER A 12 18.61 -1.00 -6.22
C SER A 12 18.00 -2.16 -7.01
N ILE A 13 17.31 -3.08 -6.33
CA ILE A 13 16.59 -4.18 -6.97
C ILE A 13 15.16 -3.76 -7.28
N ALA A 14 14.48 -3.12 -6.32
CA ALA A 14 13.06 -2.76 -6.45
C ALA A 14 12.77 -1.86 -7.67
N LYS A 15 13.69 -0.96 -8.02
CA LYS A 15 13.54 -0.06 -9.18
C LYS A 15 13.49 -0.79 -10.53
N ASP A 16 14.09 -1.98 -10.60
CA ASP A 16 14.24 -2.75 -11.84
C ASP A 16 13.19 -3.88 -11.97
N LEU A 17 12.24 -3.97 -11.03
CA LEU A 17 11.12 -4.93 -11.03
C LEU A 17 10.00 -4.53 -12.01
N GLN A 18 10.37 -4.14 -13.24
CA GLN A 18 9.44 -3.61 -14.25
C GLN A 18 8.45 -4.65 -14.77
N GLN A 19 8.73 -5.95 -14.60
CA GLN A 19 7.88 -7.06 -15.03
C GLN A 19 7.10 -7.71 -13.88
N LEU A 20 7.21 -7.19 -12.65
CA LEU A 20 6.53 -7.79 -11.51
C LEU A 20 5.02 -7.56 -11.61
N GLU A 21 4.27 -8.62 -11.87
CA GLU A 21 2.80 -8.55 -11.99
C GLU A 21 2.07 -8.83 -10.67
N ARG A 22 2.68 -9.64 -9.79
CA ARG A 22 2.06 -10.11 -8.56
C ARG A 22 3.04 -10.05 -7.40
N LEU A 23 2.66 -9.35 -6.34
CA LEU A 23 3.38 -9.34 -5.07
C LEU A 23 2.47 -9.85 -3.97
N THR A 24 2.91 -10.91 -3.30
CA THR A 24 2.21 -11.51 -2.17
C THR A 24 3.18 -11.59 -1.00
N ILE A 25 2.81 -10.99 0.12
CA ILE A 25 3.57 -11.03 1.36
C ILE A 25 2.63 -11.49 2.48
N ASP A 26 3.01 -12.58 3.14
CA ASP A 26 2.21 -13.22 4.17
C ASP A 26 3.09 -13.57 5.37
N ASN A 27 2.61 -13.27 6.58
CA ASN A 27 3.16 -13.73 7.86
C ASN A 27 4.65 -13.42 8.04
N CYS A 28 5.00 -12.13 8.01
CA CYS A 28 6.40 -11.68 8.04
C CYS A 28 6.63 -10.46 8.94
N GLY A 29 7.86 -10.31 9.43
CA GLY A 29 8.27 -9.28 10.38
C GLY A 29 8.60 -7.90 9.77
N LEU A 30 8.19 -7.65 8.53
CA LEU A 30 8.59 -6.49 7.74
C LEU A 30 8.13 -5.19 8.37
N GLU A 31 9.02 -4.19 8.38
CA GLU A 31 8.73 -2.81 8.77
C GLU A 31 8.50 -1.93 7.53
N GLU A 32 9.18 -2.26 6.43
CA GLU A 32 9.08 -1.64 5.10
C GLU A 32 9.24 -2.70 4.00
N ILE A 33 8.70 -2.45 2.81
CA ILE A 33 8.83 -3.40 1.67
C ILE A 33 10.13 -3.12 0.91
N VAL A 34 10.42 -1.85 0.64
CA VAL A 34 11.63 -1.41 -0.06
C VAL A 34 12.47 -0.56 0.90
N SER A 35 13.74 -0.90 1.05
CA SER A 35 14.65 -0.13 1.90
C SER A 35 15.00 1.21 1.28
N LYS A 36 15.26 2.22 2.12
CA LYS A 36 15.72 3.54 1.68
C LYS A 36 16.94 3.44 0.74
N ASN A 37 16.97 4.26 -0.31
CA ASN A 37 18.18 4.41 -1.11
C ASN A 37 19.27 5.10 -0.27
N VAL A 38 20.43 4.45 -0.11
CA VAL A 38 21.57 4.96 0.67
C VAL A 38 22.55 5.74 -0.22
N GLU A 39 22.45 5.60 -1.55
CA GLU A 39 23.41 6.17 -2.51
C GLU A 39 22.94 7.48 -3.17
N GLY A 40 21.71 7.93 -2.90
CA GLY A 40 21.15 9.19 -3.43
C GLY A 40 20.99 10.25 -2.34
N SER A 41 21.04 11.54 -2.72
CA SER A 41 20.74 12.62 -1.76
C SER A 41 19.28 12.56 -1.32
N ASP A 42 19.00 12.91 -0.06
CA ASP A 42 17.67 12.94 0.56
C ASP A 42 16.67 13.90 -0.14
N GLU A 43 17.14 14.68 -1.10
CA GLU A 43 16.39 15.72 -1.80
C GLU A 43 15.85 15.30 -3.17
N GLN A 44 16.36 14.21 -3.75
CA GLN A 44 15.91 13.77 -5.06
C GLN A 44 14.65 12.91 -4.94
N GLU A 45 13.56 13.35 -5.54
CA GLU A 45 12.31 12.58 -5.63
C GLU A 45 12.58 11.35 -6.50
N ILE A 46 12.74 10.19 -5.86
CA ILE A 46 13.04 8.96 -6.56
C ILE A 46 11.72 8.30 -6.97
N CYS A 47 11.41 8.39 -8.26
CA CYS A 47 10.27 7.72 -8.85
C CYS A 47 10.67 6.31 -9.31
N PHE A 48 10.25 5.29 -8.57
CA PHE A 48 10.17 3.93 -9.11
C PHE A 48 8.71 3.49 -9.11
N ALA A 49 8.26 2.99 -10.25
CA ALA A 49 6.89 2.57 -10.48
C ALA A 49 6.86 1.07 -10.75
N LEU A 50 5.95 0.37 -10.07
CA LEU A 50 5.66 -1.04 -10.34
C LEU A 50 4.59 -1.11 -11.43
N ASN A 51 4.99 -0.78 -12.66
CA ASN A 51 4.08 -0.51 -13.77
C ASN A 51 3.19 -1.69 -14.16
N GLN A 52 3.69 -2.93 -14.01
CA GLN A 52 2.96 -4.15 -14.35
C GLN A 52 2.26 -4.80 -13.15
N LEU A 53 2.45 -4.28 -11.94
CA LEU A 53 1.89 -4.88 -10.74
C LEU A 53 0.36 -4.74 -10.74
N SER A 54 -0.31 -5.84 -11.05
CA SER A 54 -1.77 -5.92 -11.14
C SER A 54 -2.40 -6.48 -9.87
N PHE A 55 -1.63 -7.20 -9.06
CA PHE A 55 -2.08 -7.83 -7.83
C PHE A 55 -1.11 -7.58 -6.68
N LEU A 56 -1.61 -6.93 -5.62
CA LEU A 56 -0.94 -6.84 -4.33
C LEU A 56 -1.76 -7.55 -3.25
N MET A 57 -1.11 -8.46 -2.53
CA MET A 57 -1.65 -9.03 -1.29
C MET A 57 -0.67 -8.83 -0.13
N LEU A 58 -1.16 -8.19 0.93
CA LEU A 58 -0.46 -8.01 2.20
C LEU A 58 -1.28 -8.66 3.31
N TRP A 59 -0.75 -9.71 3.93
CA TRP A 59 -1.47 -10.48 4.94
C TRP A 59 -0.61 -10.67 6.18
N TYR A 60 -1.16 -10.32 7.35
CA TYR A 60 -0.51 -10.51 8.65
C TYR A 60 0.91 -9.95 8.71
N LEU A 61 0.99 -8.63 8.57
CA LEU A 61 2.22 -7.84 8.63
C LEU A 61 2.10 -6.81 9.75
N PRO A 62 2.20 -7.24 11.03
CA PRO A 62 1.88 -6.39 12.18
C PRO A 62 2.86 -5.23 12.38
N TYR A 63 4.06 -5.31 11.78
CA TYR A 63 5.11 -4.29 11.90
C TYR A 63 5.22 -3.35 10.70
N LEU A 64 4.51 -3.63 9.59
CA LEU A 64 4.65 -2.89 8.35
C LEU A 64 4.09 -1.48 8.53
N THR A 65 4.91 -0.45 8.30
CA THR A 65 4.55 0.97 8.48
C THR A 65 4.45 1.73 7.17
N CYS A 66 5.25 1.36 6.17
CA CYS A 66 5.26 2.01 4.87
C CYS A 66 5.73 1.05 3.76
N PHE A 67 5.51 1.43 2.51
CA PHE A 67 6.04 0.68 1.36
C PHE A 67 7.53 1.02 1.12
N TYR A 68 7.86 2.32 1.14
CA TYR A 68 9.22 2.85 1.00
C TYR A 68 9.33 4.10 1.87
N PRO A 69 10.38 4.25 2.71
CA PRO A 69 10.51 5.34 3.68
C PRO A 69 10.97 6.67 3.06
N GLY A 70 11.47 6.67 1.82
CA GLY A 70 11.91 7.89 1.13
C GLY A 70 10.74 8.67 0.50
N LYS A 71 11.01 9.92 0.10
CA LYS A 71 10.07 10.72 -0.69
C LYS A 71 9.95 10.13 -2.08
N HIS A 72 8.78 9.60 -2.41
CA HIS A 72 8.54 9.00 -3.71
C HIS A 72 7.09 9.22 -4.14
N ARG A 73 6.89 9.31 -5.44
CA ARG A 73 5.57 9.17 -6.07
C ARG A 73 5.50 7.79 -6.68
N THR A 74 4.95 6.83 -5.97
CA THR A 74 4.60 5.55 -6.58
C THR A 74 3.30 5.73 -7.37
N THR A 75 3.31 5.28 -8.62
CA THR A 75 2.11 5.11 -9.43
C THR A 75 2.07 3.65 -9.88
N TRP A 76 0.96 2.96 -9.61
CA TRP A 76 0.81 1.54 -9.90
C TRP A 76 -0.33 1.37 -10.91
N PRO A 77 -0.12 1.80 -12.17
CA PRO A 77 -1.19 1.98 -13.15
C PRO A 77 -1.91 0.67 -13.51
N ALA A 78 -1.23 -0.49 -13.40
CA ALA A 78 -1.83 -1.79 -13.67
C ALA A 78 -2.59 -2.38 -12.48
N LEU A 79 -2.53 -1.78 -11.28
CA LEU A 79 -3.10 -2.38 -10.08
C LEU A 79 -4.62 -2.53 -10.22
N LYS A 80 -5.09 -3.78 -10.17
CA LYS A 80 -6.51 -4.17 -10.21
C LYS A 80 -6.98 -4.80 -8.92
N HIS A 81 -6.08 -5.47 -8.20
CA HIS A 81 -6.43 -6.23 -7.00
C HIS A 81 -5.55 -5.79 -5.82
N LEU A 82 -6.18 -5.22 -4.80
CA LEU A 82 -5.53 -4.85 -3.55
C LEU A 82 -6.19 -5.59 -2.39
N ARG A 83 -5.52 -6.64 -1.90
CA ARG A 83 -5.99 -7.46 -0.78
C ARG A 83 -5.14 -7.20 0.45
N MET A 84 -5.79 -6.85 1.55
CA MET A 84 -5.09 -6.53 2.78
C MET A 84 -5.83 -7.03 4.00
N SER A 85 -5.13 -7.66 4.94
CA SER A 85 -5.69 -8.02 6.24
C SER A 85 -4.61 -8.12 7.29
N TRP A 86 -4.94 -7.75 8.53
CA TRP A 86 -4.01 -7.82 9.65
C TRP A 86 -2.71 -7.01 9.45
N CYS A 87 -2.83 -5.81 8.87
CA CYS A 87 -1.72 -4.87 8.64
C CYS A 87 -2.00 -3.52 9.35
N GLY A 88 -2.09 -3.52 10.69
CA GLY A 88 -2.66 -2.39 11.45
C GLY A 88 -1.81 -1.11 11.49
N ARG A 89 -0.51 -1.18 11.22
CA ARG A 89 0.40 -0.02 11.33
C ARG A 89 0.56 0.81 10.06
N ILE A 90 0.35 0.21 8.89
CA ILE A 90 0.46 0.92 7.61
C ILE A 90 -0.87 1.62 7.28
N LYS A 91 -0.78 2.90 6.90
CA LYS A 91 -1.94 3.65 6.37
C LYS A 91 -1.99 3.47 4.86
N ILE A 92 -2.99 2.73 4.39
CA ILE A 92 -3.11 2.35 2.97
C ILE A 92 -3.79 3.44 2.18
N PHE A 93 -4.92 3.90 2.70
CA PHE A 93 -5.69 4.93 2.05
C PHE A 93 -5.57 6.25 2.79
N GLY A 94 -5.52 7.31 2.00
CA GLY A 94 -5.77 8.66 2.46
C GLY A 94 -6.61 9.42 1.45
N HIS A 95 -6.89 10.66 1.79
CA HIS A 95 -7.65 11.60 0.97
C HIS A 95 -6.87 12.91 0.88
N GLU A 96 -7.00 13.66 -0.22
CA GLU A 96 -6.18 14.86 -0.46
C GLU A 96 -6.29 15.92 0.65
N LYS A 97 -7.43 15.96 1.35
CA LYS A 97 -7.68 16.90 2.47
C LYS A 97 -7.43 16.28 3.85
N SER A 98 -7.04 15.00 3.93
CA SER A 98 -6.79 14.33 5.20
C SER A 98 -5.41 14.71 5.76
N GLN A 99 -5.27 14.79 7.08
CA GLN A 99 -3.98 14.99 7.76
C GLN A 99 -3.16 13.68 7.87
N ILE A 100 -3.56 12.62 7.15
CA ILE A 100 -2.88 11.32 7.21
C ILE A 100 -1.46 11.50 6.67
N ARG A 101 -0.49 11.19 7.52
CA ARG A 101 0.93 11.24 7.15
C ARG A 101 1.24 10.04 6.26
N HIS A 102 1.55 10.30 4.99
CA HIS A 102 2.08 9.35 4.01
C HIS A 102 1.21 8.09 3.77
N PRO A 103 -0.06 8.24 3.32
CA PRO A 103 -0.82 7.08 2.89
C PRO A 103 -0.15 6.41 1.68
N LEU A 104 -0.32 5.10 1.53
CA LEU A 104 0.17 4.39 0.34
C LEU A 104 -0.52 4.88 -0.94
N PHE A 105 -1.83 5.14 -0.86
CA PHE A 105 -2.63 5.63 -1.97
C PHE A 105 -3.61 6.71 -1.55
N LEU A 106 -3.88 7.63 -2.48
CA LEU A 106 -5.06 8.49 -2.41
C LEU A 106 -6.26 7.74 -3.00
N ILE A 107 -7.37 7.69 -2.27
CA ILE A 107 -8.59 6.98 -2.68
C ILE A 107 -9.07 7.44 -4.06
N GLU A 108 -9.06 8.76 -4.29
CA GLU A 108 -9.51 9.41 -5.52
C GLU A 108 -8.71 8.97 -6.75
N LYS A 109 -7.47 8.51 -6.53
CA LYS A 109 -6.55 8.11 -7.60
C LYS A 109 -6.52 6.61 -7.81
N VAL A 110 -6.52 5.82 -6.73
CA VAL A 110 -6.35 4.36 -6.84
C VAL A 110 -7.67 3.62 -7.02
N ILE A 111 -8.76 4.03 -6.36
CA ILE A 111 -10.01 3.27 -6.39
C ILE A 111 -10.61 3.16 -7.80
N PRO A 112 -10.59 4.20 -8.67
CA PRO A 112 -11.18 4.10 -10.00
C PRO A 112 -10.59 2.99 -10.88
N GLN A 113 -9.38 2.50 -10.60
CA GLN A 113 -8.76 1.42 -11.38
C GLN A 113 -8.94 0.02 -10.75
N LEU A 114 -9.34 -0.09 -9.49
CA LEU A 114 -9.44 -1.36 -8.77
C LEU A 114 -10.72 -2.13 -9.12
N GLU A 115 -10.56 -3.43 -9.28
CA GLU A 115 -11.64 -4.40 -9.39
C GLU A 115 -11.88 -5.16 -8.09
N GLU A 116 -10.84 -5.29 -7.27
CA GLU A 116 -10.91 -5.89 -5.95
C GLU A 116 -10.17 -5.03 -4.92
N VAL A 117 -10.84 -4.76 -3.80
CA VAL A 117 -10.28 -3.94 -2.72
C VAL A 117 -10.65 -4.46 -1.34
N SER A 118 -9.70 -4.37 -0.42
CA SER A 118 -9.91 -4.51 1.02
C SER A 118 -9.99 -3.14 1.69
N PHE A 119 -11.04 -2.88 2.47
CA PHE A 119 -11.13 -1.72 3.35
C PHE A 119 -11.12 -2.14 4.81
N SER A 120 -10.46 -1.33 5.63
CA SER A 120 -10.54 -1.43 7.07
C SER A 120 -11.66 -0.58 7.66
N HIS A 121 -11.86 -0.70 8.98
CA HIS A 121 -12.80 0.17 9.70
C HIS A 121 -12.48 1.66 9.50
N ASP A 122 -11.21 2.06 9.61
CA ASP A 122 -10.75 3.45 9.41
C ASP A 122 -11.04 3.92 7.98
N ASP A 123 -10.82 3.05 6.99
CA ASP A 123 -11.07 3.39 5.58
C ASP A 123 -12.56 3.60 5.33
N ILE A 124 -13.42 2.75 5.90
CA ILE A 124 -14.88 2.89 5.78
C ILE A 124 -15.39 4.16 6.46
N ALA A 125 -14.86 4.51 7.64
CA ALA A 125 -15.19 5.76 8.30
C ALA A 125 -14.80 6.97 7.42
N MET A 126 -13.57 6.96 6.87
CA MET A 126 -13.10 7.99 5.96
C MET A 126 -13.94 8.08 4.68
N ILE A 127 -14.35 6.94 4.09
CA ILE A 127 -15.22 6.89 2.91
C ILE A 127 -16.60 7.47 3.21
N SER A 128 -17.16 7.14 4.38
CA SER A 128 -18.50 7.58 4.78
C SER A 128 -18.56 9.07 5.10
N ASP A 129 -17.48 9.62 5.67
CA ASP A 129 -17.34 11.05 5.98
C ASP A 129 -16.88 11.88 4.78
N GLY A 130 -16.25 11.23 3.80
CA GLY A 130 -15.68 11.86 2.62
C GLY A 130 -16.74 12.20 1.57
N ARG A 131 -16.67 13.41 1.02
CA ARG A 131 -17.44 13.80 -0.18
C ARG A 131 -16.77 13.27 -1.44
N PHE A 132 -16.79 11.95 -1.63
CA PHE A 132 -16.32 11.30 -2.84
C PHE A 132 -17.39 11.38 -3.95
N VAL A 133 -16.96 11.38 -5.22
CA VAL A 133 -17.88 11.29 -6.36
C VAL A 133 -18.52 9.91 -6.40
N ALA A 134 -19.80 9.85 -6.77
CA ALA A 134 -20.62 8.63 -6.66
C ALA A 134 -20.10 7.47 -7.54
N ASP A 135 -19.43 7.77 -8.64
CA ASP A 135 -18.90 6.81 -9.61
C ASP A 135 -17.49 6.31 -9.27
N LEU A 136 -16.88 6.78 -8.17
CA LEU A 136 -15.50 6.43 -7.82
C LEU A 136 -15.27 4.92 -7.73
N PHE A 137 -16.26 4.19 -7.20
CA PHE A 137 -16.18 2.75 -6.94
C PHE A 137 -16.79 1.89 -8.06
N CYS A 138 -17.13 2.46 -9.22
CA CYS A 138 -17.89 1.77 -10.27
C CYS A 138 -17.20 0.52 -10.84
N ASN A 139 -15.86 0.43 -10.76
CA ASN A 139 -15.09 -0.72 -11.23
C ASN A 139 -14.93 -1.82 -10.18
N VAL A 140 -15.28 -1.57 -8.92
CA VAL A 140 -15.12 -2.54 -7.83
C VAL A 140 -16.14 -3.67 -7.99
N LYS A 141 -15.64 -4.88 -8.23
CA LYS A 141 -16.41 -6.12 -8.38
C LYS A 141 -16.38 -6.97 -7.10
N PHE A 142 -15.30 -6.87 -6.33
CA PHE A 142 -15.13 -7.59 -5.07
C PHE A 142 -14.69 -6.63 -3.97
N LEU A 143 -15.46 -6.60 -2.89
CA LEU A 143 -15.17 -5.79 -1.72
C LEU A 143 -14.99 -6.69 -0.50
N ARG A 144 -13.88 -6.51 0.21
CA ARG A 144 -13.61 -7.16 1.49
C ARG A 144 -13.53 -6.11 2.59
N ILE A 145 -14.17 -6.37 3.72
CA ILE A 145 -13.89 -5.63 4.97
C ILE A 145 -12.89 -6.42 5.78
N SER A 146 -11.83 -5.75 6.23
CA SER A 146 -10.71 -6.36 6.92
C SER A 146 -10.67 -5.91 8.37
N CYS A 147 -10.51 -6.88 9.28
CA CYS A 147 -10.33 -6.63 10.71
C CYS A 147 -8.85 -6.50 11.06
N TYR A 148 -8.57 -5.70 12.09
CA TYR A 148 -7.26 -5.65 12.74
C TYR A 148 -7.33 -6.35 14.09
N PHE A 149 -6.30 -7.11 14.44
CA PHE A 149 -6.00 -7.41 15.84
C PHE A 149 -4.96 -6.37 16.22
N ASP A 150 -5.31 -5.51 17.17
CA ASP A 150 -4.31 -4.70 17.81
C ASP A 150 -3.45 -5.66 18.63
N VAL A 151 -2.22 -5.93 18.19
CA VAL A 151 -1.26 -6.76 18.96
C VAL A 151 -0.69 -5.96 20.14
N SER A 152 -1.26 -4.79 20.43
CA SER A 152 -1.02 -3.98 21.62
C SER A 152 -1.83 -4.54 22.80
N ALA A 153 -1.43 -5.71 23.30
CA ALA A 153 -1.82 -6.22 24.61
C ALA A 153 -0.58 -6.71 25.37
#